data_AF-A0A2G1WD74-F1
#
_entry.id   AF-A0A2G1WD74-F1
#
_cell.length_a   1.000
_cell.length_b   1.000
_cell.length_c   1.000
_cell.angle_alpha   90.00
_cell.angle_beta   90.00
_cell.angle_gamma   90.00
#
_symmetry.space_group_name_H-M   'P 1'
#
loop_
_entity.id
_entity.type
_entity.pdbx_description
1 polymer ?
#
loop_
_entity_poly.entity_id
_entity_poly.type
_entity_poly.pdbx_seq_one_letter_code
_entity_poly.pdbx_strand_id
1 'polypeptide(L)'
;MSDINPEEANQLREEISEYRAAIQQFRDLPDPLGKFARTSRLVEKVIKTHFPPVEPEVSSLGGLLHSRKDFLGKKKFRKAAFAIDIRNLELHYDPDREATEADANKATRILFEIIELHCKELEKGLPRTTEAIDPAETRQFPTTTRATLPLPELVAYATRIERKSPPMLDADEADPHVTASTLAEYTFCPRAGVLTHEGSFSDPEEELPSLALLPWYEQAAIEEAYTHALYVLFAFPVGLVAAVVILSLMLLGNPVYPLLLIGLVLGWTIFAWRAFRRWREIGNRRLAAQLANECNPVPGKNTFQPVDWWGLLLAGYEVRRPQAALHDERWKLSGKPRRILDKGTMSIPVHRIRKPEGPVLPQHIVRVMAHCHLIEATEGANSPFGIVLFGNTYQGMTVPNTNEHRERFYTALERVRAMIIESDAGERQPPEPVTGNVCSSCHFGHPRSIAHEDKTMRYEEPLDPVLFHNGKKAFHCDCGDRFNWKPKHDRNRKMRRLE
;
A
#
# COMPACT_ATOMS: atom_id res chain seq x y z
N MET A 1 -22.92 40.02 12.31
CA MET A 1 -21.47 40.21 12.32
C MET A 1 -21.04 39.88 13.74
N SER A 2 -20.48 38.70 13.94
CA SER A 2 -19.92 38.29 15.23
C SER A 2 -18.68 39.14 15.49
N ASP A 3 -18.65 39.87 16.60
CA ASP A 3 -17.46 40.59 17.04
C ASP A 3 -16.35 39.56 17.30
N ILE A 4 -15.34 39.54 16.42
CA ILE A 4 -14.15 38.72 16.59
C ILE A 4 -13.43 39.23 17.84
N ASN A 5 -13.04 38.31 18.72
CA ASN A 5 -12.29 38.63 19.94
C ASN A 5 -10.98 39.36 19.56
N PRO A 6 -10.61 40.48 20.22
CA PRO A 6 -9.34 41.18 19.97
C PRO A 6 -8.11 40.29 19.93
N GLU A 7 -8.08 39.22 20.74
CA GLU A 7 -7.00 38.24 20.76
C GLU A 7 -6.94 37.40 19.47
N GLU A 8 -8.08 36.91 18.99
CA GLU A 8 -8.21 36.19 17.71
C GLU A 8 -7.87 37.10 16.53
N ALA A 9 -8.24 38.39 16.60
CA ALA A 9 -7.89 39.37 15.58
C ALA A 9 -6.38 39.64 15.52
N ASN A 10 -5.69 39.63 16.66
CA ASN A 10 -4.22 39.77 16.71
C ASN A 10 -3.52 38.52 16.17
N GLN A 11 -3.98 37.33 16.58
CA GLN A 11 -3.45 36.07 16.07
C GLN A 11 -3.59 35.97 14.54
N LEU A 12 -4.77 36.33 14.00
CA LEU A 12 -5.02 36.33 12.56
C LEU A 12 -4.10 37.32 11.81
N ARG A 13 -3.81 38.50 12.40
CA ARG A 13 -2.85 39.46 11.82
C ARG A 13 -1.44 38.91 11.77
N GLU A 14 -1.01 38.23 12.82
CA GLU A 14 0.31 37.56 12.88
C GLU A 14 0.41 36.49 11.80
N GLU A 15 -0.59 35.61 11.68
CA GLU A 15 -0.61 34.58 10.64
C GLU A 15 -0.59 35.16 9.20
N ILE A 16 -1.35 36.23 8.94
CA ILE A 16 -1.31 36.92 7.64
C ILE A 16 0.10 37.47 7.36
N SER A 17 0.78 37.98 8.39
CA SER A 17 2.15 38.48 8.26
C SER A 17 3.13 37.34 7.96
N GLU A 18 2.97 36.18 8.59
CA GLU A 18 3.77 34.97 8.33
C GLU A 18 3.57 34.46 6.90
N TYR A 19 2.31 34.42 6.41
CA TYR A 19 2.03 34.01 5.03
C TYR A 19 2.70 34.94 4.01
N ARG A 20 2.71 36.24 4.26
CA ARG A 20 3.41 37.21 3.39
C ARG A 20 4.93 37.08 3.46
N ALA A 21 5.48 36.85 4.65
CA ALA A 21 6.91 36.59 4.83
C ALA A 21 7.33 35.31 4.08
N ALA A 22 6.53 34.25 4.15
CA ALA A 22 6.77 33.01 3.42
C ALA A 22 6.72 33.21 1.89
N ILE A 23 5.77 34.01 1.37
CA ILE A 23 5.75 34.38 -0.05
C ILE A 23 7.06 35.07 -0.45
N GLN A 24 7.53 36.03 0.34
CA GLN A 24 8.76 36.76 0.05
C GLN A 24 9.98 35.82 0.06
N GLN A 25 10.09 34.97 1.09
CA GLN A 25 11.14 33.95 1.17
C GLN A 25 11.13 33.01 -0.05
N PHE A 26 9.94 32.60 -0.51
CA PHE A 26 9.83 31.71 -1.67
C PHE A 26 10.18 32.42 -2.98
N ARG A 27 9.95 33.73 -3.11
CA ARG A 27 10.38 34.48 -4.31
C ARG A 27 11.89 34.40 -4.51
N ASP A 28 12.66 34.41 -3.42
CA ASP A 28 14.12 34.46 -3.44
C ASP A 28 14.78 33.08 -3.62
N LEU A 29 14.01 31.97 -3.64
CA LEU A 29 14.55 30.64 -3.89
C LEU A 29 15.10 30.49 -5.33
N PRO A 30 16.30 29.93 -5.54
CA PRO A 30 16.88 29.75 -6.88
C PRO A 30 16.24 28.59 -7.66
N ASP A 31 15.72 27.57 -6.96
CA ASP A 31 15.13 26.35 -7.55
C ASP A 31 13.63 26.56 -7.91
N PRO A 32 13.25 26.56 -9.20
CA PRO A 32 11.86 26.77 -9.64
C PRO A 32 10.90 25.67 -9.19
N LEU A 33 11.33 24.41 -9.16
CA LEU A 33 10.48 23.26 -8.83
C LEU A 33 10.25 23.20 -7.32
N GLY A 34 11.31 23.33 -6.52
CA GLY A 34 11.20 23.44 -5.07
C GLY A 34 10.37 24.67 -4.64
N LYS A 35 10.51 25.79 -5.34
CA LYS A 35 9.69 27.00 -5.13
C LYS A 35 8.20 26.73 -5.39
N PHE A 36 7.89 26.06 -6.50
CA PHE A 36 6.52 25.69 -6.85
C PHE A 36 5.89 24.72 -5.85
N ALA A 37 6.62 23.67 -5.44
CA ALA A 37 6.15 22.69 -4.46
C ALA A 37 5.83 23.33 -3.10
N ARG A 38 6.72 24.20 -2.60
CA ARG A 38 6.51 24.94 -1.33
C ARG A 38 5.33 25.91 -1.41
N THR A 39 5.20 26.62 -2.52
CA THR A 39 4.08 27.56 -2.74
C THR A 39 2.75 26.81 -2.82
N SER A 40 2.72 25.64 -3.45
CA SER A 40 1.53 24.77 -3.51
C SER A 40 1.06 24.34 -2.11
N ARG A 41 1.99 23.88 -1.25
CA ARG A 41 1.69 23.52 0.14
C ARG A 41 1.19 24.70 0.96
N LEU A 42 1.74 25.90 0.72
CA LEU A 42 1.30 27.11 1.40
C LEU A 42 -0.15 27.50 1.04
N VAL A 43 -0.55 27.37 -0.24
CA VAL A 43 -1.96 27.56 -0.64
C VAL A 43 -2.87 26.58 0.10
N GLU A 44 -2.48 25.30 0.17
CA GLU A 44 -3.29 24.30 0.90
C GLU A 44 -3.41 24.64 2.38
N LYS A 45 -2.32 25.04 3.03
CA LYS A 45 -2.32 25.45 4.44
C LYS A 45 -3.30 26.59 4.67
N VAL A 46 -3.20 27.67 3.88
CA VAL A 46 -4.08 28.85 4.03
C VAL A 46 -5.56 28.48 3.86
N ILE A 47 -5.90 27.68 2.84
CA ILE A 47 -7.30 27.29 2.60
C ILE A 47 -7.78 26.34 3.70
N LYS A 48 -7.00 25.33 4.10
CA LYS A 48 -7.40 24.35 5.13
C LYS A 48 -7.61 25.01 6.49
N THR A 49 -6.72 25.93 6.88
CA THR A 49 -6.78 26.60 8.18
C THR A 49 -7.95 27.60 8.26
N HIS A 50 -8.12 28.42 7.22
CA HIS A 50 -9.02 29.59 7.32
C HIS A 50 -10.30 29.48 6.51
N PHE A 51 -10.32 28.61 5.50
CA PHE A 51 -11.46 28.41 4.61
C PHE A 51 -11.74 26.91 4.42
N PRO A 52 -11.92 26.16 5.53
CA PRO A 52 -12.10 24.72 5.45
C PRO A 52 -13.31 24.40 4.55
N PRO A 53 -13.18 23.45 3.63
CA PRO A 53 -14.28 23.04 2.77
C PRO A 53 -15.44 22.48 3.61
N VAL A 54 -16.67 22.68 3.14
CA VAL A 54 -17.89 22.16 3.80
C VAL A 54 -17.85 20.63 3.91
N GLU A 55 -17.22 19.98 2.93
CA GLU A 55 -16.93 18.56 2.93
C GLU A 55 -15.49 18.33 3.43
N PRO A 56 -15.28 17.71 4.61
CA PRO A 56 -13.95 17.54 5.21
C PRO A 56 -13.02 16.62 4.38
N GLU A 57 -13.55 15.93 3.38
CA GLU A 57 -12.84 14.95 2.53
C GLU A 57 -11.98 15.58 1.41
N VAL A 58 -12.06 16.90 1.22
CA VAL A 58 -11.35 17.61 0.14
C VAL A 58 -9.90 17.91 0.55
N SER A 59 -8.97 16.97 0.28
CA SER A 59 -7.57 17.07 0.73
C SER A 59 -6.58 17.60 -0.31
N SER A 60 -6.91 17.50 -1.61
CA SER A 60 -6.02 17.90 -2.71
C SER A 60 -6.12 19.39 -3.05
N LEU A 61 -5.03 20.01 -3.51
CA LEU A 61 -5.04 21.41 -4.00
C LEU A 61 -6.12 21.67 -5.06
N GLY A 62 -6.34 20.71 -5.98
CA GLY A 62 -7.41 20.83 -6.96
C GLY A 62 -8.79 20.93 -6.33
N GLY A 63 -9.06 20.08 -5.34
CA GLY A 63 -10.29 20.10 -4.57
C GLY A 63 -10.46 21.37 -3.74
N LEU A 64 -9.41 21.80 -3.02
CA LEU A 64 -9.42 23.02 -2.20
C LEU A 64 -9.63 24.28 -3.05
N LEU A 65 -9.06 24.34 -4.25
CA LEU A 65 -9.32 25.44 -5.18
C LEU A 65 -10.72 25.36 -5.78
N HIS A 66 -11.27 24.15 -5.97
CA HIS A 66 -12.63 23.95 -6.46
C HIS A 66 -13.67 24.40 -5.43
N SER A 67 -13.48 24.11 -4.14
CA SER A 67 -14.37 24.60 -3.08
C SER A 67 -14.38 26.13 -2.97
N ARG A 68 -13.30 26.79 -3.44
CA ARG A 68 -13.15 28.25 -3.51
C ARG A 68 -13.41 28.84 -4.90
N LYS A 69 -14.00 28.08 -5.83
CA LYS A 69 -14.21 28.49 -7.23
C LYS A 69 -14.97 29.80 -7.37
N ASP A 70 -16.03 29.98 -6.59
CA ASP A 70 -16.87 31.18 -6.67
C ASP A 70 -16.15 32.42 -6.13
N PHE A 71 -15.38 32.27 -5.04
CA PHE A 71 -14.52 33.31 -4.49
C PHE A 71 -13.42 33.75 -5.46
N LEU A 72 -12.72 32.78 -6.08
CA LEU A 72 -11.65 33.07 -7.03
C LEU A 72 -12.18 33.73 -8.32
N GLY A 73 -13.42 33.40 -8.70
CA GLY A 73 -14.01 33.80 -9.95
C GLY A 73 -13.42 33.06 -11.17
N LYS A 74 -14.17 33.07 -12.27
CA LYS A 74 -13.89 32.27 -13.48
C LYS A 74 -12.48 32.47 -14.05
N LYS A 75 -11.95 33.70 -14.03
CA LYS A 75 -10.64 34.04 -14.61
C LYS A 75 -9.46 33.47 -13.80
N LYS A 76 -9.46 33.65 -12.47
CA LYS A 76 -8.38 33.14 -11.62
C LYS A 76 -8.48 31.63 -11.44
N PHE A 77 -9.69 31.07 -11.33
CA PHE A 77 -9.87 29.62 -11.26
C PHE A 77 -9.34 28.90 -12.51
N ARG A 78 -9.58 29.45 -13.71
CA ARG A 78 -8.99 28.91 -14.95
C ARG A 78 -7.45 28.96 -14.96
N LYS A 79 -6.84 30.02 -14.41
CA LYS A 79 -5.38 30.05 -14.24
C LYS A 79 -4.92 29.02 -13.21
N ALA A 80 -5.67 28.81 -12.15
CA ALA A 80 -5.35 27.84 -11.11
C ALA A 80 -5.34 26.40 -11.63
N ALA A 81 -6.19 26.08 -12.62
CA ALA A 81 -6.16 24.80 -13.33
C ALA A 81 -4.78 24.50 -13.93
N PHE A 82 -4.11 25.49 -14.53
CA PHE A 82 -2.74 25.32 -15.03
C PHE A 82 -1.77 24.94 -13.90
N ALA A 83 -1.86 25.56 -12.73
CA ALA A 83 -1.00 25.21 -11.60
C ALA A 83 -1.30 23.82 -11.04
N ILE A 84 -2.55 23.36 -11.09
CA ILE A 84 -2.93 21.99 -10.72
C ILE A 84 -2.34 20.99 -11.72
N ASP A 85 -2.40 21.28 -13.02
CA ASP A 85 -1.84 20.40 -14.05
C ASP A 85 -0.32 20.23 -13.89
N ILE A 86 0.42 21.32 -13.65
CA ILE A 86 1.87 21.26 -13.38
C ILE A 86 2.17 20.46 -12.10
N ARG A 87 1.34 20.60 -11.06
CA ARG A 87 1.50 19.80 -9.84
C ARG A 87 1.26 18.31 -10.07
N ASN A 88 0.28 17.95 -10.89
CA ASN A 88 0.00 16.57 -11.21
C ASN A 88 1.12 15.95 -12.06
N LEU A 89 1.71 16.72 -12.99
CA LEU A 89 2.90 16.30 -13.75
C LEU A 89 4.12 16.04 -12.86
N GLU A 90 4.34 16.88 -11.84
CA GLU A 90 5.43 16.68 -10.87
C GLU A 90 5.19 15.47 -9.94
N LEU A 91 3.95 15.21 -9.55
CA LEU A 91 3.60 14.12 -8.64
C LEU A 91 3.46 12.76 -9.33
N HIS A 92 3.06 12.76 -10.60
CA HIS A 92 2.87 11.58 -11.41
C HIS A 92 3.87 11.64 -12.56
N TYR A 93 5.03 11.00 -12.37
CA TYR A 93 6.06 10.88 -13.40
C TYR A 93 5.43 10.38 -14.72
N ASP A 94 5.29 11.26 -15.68
CA ASP A 94 4.86 10.99 -17.05
C ASP A 94 6.12 10.92 -17.93
N PRO A 95 6.50 9.73 -18.44
CA PRO A 95 7.73 9.57 -19.21
C PRO A 95 7.74 10.38 -20.52
N ASP A 96 6.58 10.84 -20.99
CA ASP A 96 6.45 11.57 -22.25
C ASP A 96 6.36 13.10 -22.04
N ARG A 97 6.27 13.59 -20.79
CA ARG A 97 6.11 15.02 -20.51
C ARG A 97 6.61 15.44 -19.12
N GLU A 98 7.69 16.22 -19.09
CA GLU A 98 8.21 16.85 -17.88
C GLU A 98 7.74 18.31 -17.73
N ALA A 99 7.56 18.77 -16.49
CA ALA A 99 7.27 20.17 -16.22
C ALA A 99 8.53 21.02 -16.44
N THR A 100 8.46 22.02 -17.31
CA THR A 100 9.60 22.92 -17.54
C THR A 100 9.75 23.92 -16.39
N GLU A 101 10.97 24.43 -16.15
CA GLU A 101 11.21 25.51 -15.19
C GLU A 101 10.34 26.75 -15.46
N ALA A 102 10.06 27.03 -16.73
CA ALA A 102 9.18 28.13 -17.13
C ALA A 102 7.72 27.89 -16.69
N ASP A 103 7.25 26.64 -16.81
CA ASP A 103 5.92 26.25 -16.34
C ASP A 103 5.82 26.32 -14.82
N ALA A 104 6.83 25.84 -14.10
CA ALA A 104 6.90 25.90 -12.64
C ALA A 104 6.90 27.35 -12.13
N ASN A 105 7.66 28.25 -12.77
CA ASN A 105 7.68 29.68 -12.44
C ASN A 105 6.31 30.34 -12.71
N LYS A 106 5.67 30.02 -13.83
CA LYS A 106 4.35 30.54 -14.17
C LYS A 106 3.28 30.03 -13.19
N ALA A 107 3.31 28.75 -12.83
CA ALA A 107 2.41 28.14 -11.88
C ALA A 107 2.59 28.75 -10.47
N THR A 108 3.85 28.93 -10.04
CA THR A 108 4.19 29.62 -8.79
C THR A 108 3.58 31.03 -8.72
N ARG A 109 3.73 31.83 -9.79
CA ARG A 109 3.15 33.18 -9.82
C ARG A 109 1.63 33.18 -9.65
N ILE A 110 0.96 32.20 -10.27
CA ILE A 110 -0.49 32.03 -10.14
C ILE A 110 -0.87 31.69 -8.69
N LEU A 111 -0.12 30.80 -8.03
CA LEU A 111 -0.37 30.44 -6.65
C LEU A 111 -0.12 31.61 -5.68
N PHE A 112 0.92 32.42 -5.89
CA PHE A 112 1.11 33.66 -5.11
C PHE A 112 -0.08 34.62 -5.24
N GLU A 113 -0.59 34.84 -6.46
CA GLU A 113 -1.79 35.66 -6.67
C GLU A 113 -3.03 35.12 -5.92
N ILE A 114 -3.08 33.81 -5.67
CA ILE A 114 -4.17 33.15 -4.95
C ILE A 114 -3.99 33.34 -3.43
N ILE A 115 -2.77 33.17 -2.91
CA ILE A 115 -2.50 33.39 -1.48
C ILE A 115 -2.76 34.85 -1.10
N GLU A 116 -2.28 35.80 -1.91
CA GLU A 116 -2.50 37.23 -1.67
C GLU A 116 -3.99 37.58 -1.66
N LEU A 117 -4.80 36.92 -2.50
CA LEU A 117 -6.24 37.14 -2.54
C LEU A 117 -6.93 36.63 -1.27
N HIS A 118 -6.55 35.45 -0.78
CA HIS A 118 -7.07 34.91 0.48
C HIS A 118 -6.62 35.73 1.68
N CYS A 119 -5.36 36.19 1.72
CA CYS A 119 -4.90 37.11 2.78
C CYS A 119 -5.75 38.40 2.83
N LYS A 120 -6.06 38.98 1.67
CA LYS A 120 -6.93 40.17 1.59
C LYS A 120 -8.36 39.91 2.06
N GLU A 121 -8.85 38.68 1.93
CA GLU A 121 -10.16 38.31 2.45
C GLU A 121 -10.15 38.19 3.97
N LEU A 122 -9.12 37.57 4.54
CA LEU A 122 -8.92 37.52 6.00
C LEU A 122 -8.82 38.92 6.59
N GLU A 123 -8.12 39.84 5.90
CA GLU A 123 -8.02 41.24 6.34
C GLU A 123 -9.36 41.98 6.36
N LYS A 124 -10.31 41.63 5.48
CA LYS A 124 -11.65 42.25 5.49
C LYS A 124 -12.46 41.86 6.72
N GLY A 125 -12.16 40.73 7.34
CA GLY A 125 -12.78 40.28 8.58
C GLY A 125 -12.25 40.98 9.82
N LEU A 126 -11.08 41.63 9.74
CA LEU A 126 -10.45 42.27 10.90
C LEU A 126 -11.15 43.59 11.25
N PRO A 127 -11.42 43.86 12.54
CA PRO A 127 -11.90 45.16 12.97
C PRO A 127 -10.86 46.23 12.62
N ARG A 128 -11.32 47.37 12.09
CA ARG A 128 -10.48 48.55 11.86
C ARG A 128 -9.93 48.97 13.21
N THR A 129 -8.61 48.87 13.37
CA THR A 129 -7.91 49.29 14.59
C THR A 129 -8.24 50.75 14.84
N THR A 130 -9.17 51.00 15.76
CA THR A 130 -9.30 52.29 16.42
C THR A 130 -8.39 52.20 17.64
N GLU A 131 -7.63 53.27 17.86
CA GLU A 131 -6.50 53.31 18.77
C GLU A 131 -6.86 52.90 20.21
N ALA A 132 -5.96 52.09 20.77
CA ALA A 132 -5.57 51.91 22.17
C ALA A 132 -6.57 52.21 23.29
N ILE A 133 -6.96 51.18 24.04
CA ILE A 133 -7.24 51.28 25.49
C ILE A 133 -6.69 50.03 26.21
N ASP A 134 -6.01 50.29 27.33
CA ASP A 134 -5.29 49.42 28.29
C ASP A 134 -6.11 48.26 28.91
N PRO A 135 -5.44 47.25 29.51
CA PRO A 135 -6.04 45.98 29.90
C PRO A 135 -6.59 45.99 31.33
N ALA A 136 -7.75 45.34 31.53
CA ALA A 136 -8.23 45.01 32.87
C ALA A 136 -8.93 43.63 32.93
N GLU A 137 -8.44 42.86 33.90
CA GLU A 137 -9.13 41.88 34.75
C GLU A 137 -9.70 40.56 34.18
N THR A 138 -8.88 39.53 34.42
CA THR A 138 -9.18 38.14 34.76
C THR A 138 -10.51 37.91 35.49
N ARG A 139 -11.34 36.97 35.00
CA ARG A 139 -12.26 36.17 35.84
C ARG A 139 -12.41 34.74 35.32
N GLN A 140 -12.10 33.79 36.20
CA GLN A 140 -12.27 32.35 36.04
C GLN A 140 -13.73 31.93 36.24
N PHE A 141 -14.19 30.91 35.51
CA PHE A 141 -15.45 30.20 35.77
C PHE A 141 -15.20 28.73 36.14
N PRO A 142 -16.07 28.12 36.98
CA PRO A 142 -15.80 26.84 37.62
C PRO A 142 -16.20 25.64 36.76
N THR A 143 -15.43 24.56 36.91
CA THR A 143 -15.60 23.27 36.24
C THR A 143 -16.61 22.39 36.99
N THR A 144 -17.68 21.96 36.31
CA THR A 144 -18.67 21.01 36.84
C THR A 144 -18.20 19.57 36.62
N THR A 145 -18.01 18.83 37.72
CA THR A 145 -17.62 17.42 37.74
C THR A 145 -18.86 16.53 37.54
N ARG A 146 -18.83 15.63 36.54
CA ARG A 146 -19.89 14.62 36.31
C ARG A 146 -19.39 13.25 36.78
N ALA A 147 -20.06 12.70 37.78
CA ALA A 147 -19.76 11.39 38.36
C ALA A 147 -20.03 10.25 37.36
N THR A 148 -19.08 9.31 37.28
CA THR A 148 -19.18 8.09 36.47
C THR A 148 -19.37 6.90 37.41
N LEU A 149 -20.37 6.07 37.15
CA LEU A 149 -20.67 4.83 37.87
C LEU A 149 -19.61 3.75 37.57
N PRO A 150 -19.24 2.90 38.56
CA PRO A 150 -18.28 1.82 38.34
C PRO A 150 -18.93 0.63 37.64
N LEU A 151 -18.30 0.15 36.55
CA LEU A 151 -18.59 -1.14 35.94
C LEU A 151 -17.93 -2.27 36.74
N PRO A 152 -18.53 -3.48 36.83
CA PRO A 152 -17.98 -4.56 37.63
C PRO A 152 -16.71 -5.15 37.00
N GLU A 153 -15.66 -5.28 37.82
CA GLU A 153 -14.38 -5.89 37.47
C GLU A 153 -14.55 -7.38 37.14
N LEU A 154 -14.23 -7.73 35.89
CA LEU A 154 -14.00 -9.11 35.48
C LEU A 154 -12.63 -9.55 36.01
N VAL A 155 -12.65 -10.34 37.08
CA VAL A 155 -11.44 -10.92 37.68
C VAL A 155 -10.85 -11.98 36.74
N ALA A 156 -9.89 -11.57 35.91
CA ALA A 156 -9.12 -12.45 35.04
C ALA A 156 -7.97 -13.10 35.84
N TYR A 157 -8.21 -14.29 36.38
CA TYR A 157 -7.16 -15.15 36.94
C TYR A 157 -6.35 -15.79 35.81
N ALA A 158 -5.31 -15.11 35.34
CA ALA A 158 -4.21 -15.73 34.63
C ALA A 158 -2.91 -15.08 35.12
N THR A 159 -2.13 -15.82 35.91
CA THR A 159 -0.80 -15.42 36.37
C THR A 159 0.09 -15.13 35.17
N ARG A 160 0.25 -13.85 34.83
CA ARG A 160 1.21 -13.37 33.83
C ARG A 160 2.60 -13.62 34.40
N ILE A 161 3.23 -14.72 33.99
CA ILE A 161 4.63 -14.97 34.33
C ILE A 161 5.45 -13.94 33.55
N GLU A 162 5.91 -12.90 34.24
CA GLU A 162 6.88 -11.95 33.70
C GLU A 162 8.20 -12.68 33.45
N ARG A 163 8.38 -13.19 32.24
CA ARG A 163 9.69 -13.67 31.79
C ARG A 163 10.53 -12.44 31.48
N LYS A 164 11.64 -12.28 32.20
CA LYS A 164 12.68 -11.32 31.82
C LYS A 164 13.21 -11.74 30.46
N SER A 165 12.95 -10.95 29.42
CA SER A 165 13.42 -11.24 28.07
C SER A 165 14.94 -11.44 28.12
N PRO A 166 15.48 -12.56 27.62
CA PRO A 166 16.92 -12.75 27.58
C PRO A 166 17.56 -11.58 26.83
N PRO A 167 18.77 -11.14 27.21
CA PRO A 167 19.50 -10.18 26.41
C PRO A 167 19.66 -10.77 25.01
N MET A 168 19.03 -10.13 24.04
CA MET A 168 19.11 -10.51 22.65
C MET A 168 20.57 -10.37 22.18
N LEU A 169 21.18 -11.50 21.84
CA LEU A 169 22.56 -11.55 21.38
C LEU A 169 22.60 -11.15 19.90
N ASP A 170 23.57 -10.32 19.55
CA ASP A 170 23.84 -9.94 18.17
C ASP A 170 24.21 -11.19 17.34
N ALA A 171 24.00 -11.13 16.02
CA ALA A 171 24.37 -12.23 15.14
C ALA A 171 25.90 -12.43 15.15
N ASP A 172 26.36 -13.67 15.27
CA ASP A 172 27.79 -13.97 15.18
C ASP A 172 28.28 -13.76 13.73
N GLU A 173 29.58 -13.49 13.55
CA GLU A 173 30.17 -13.36 12.20
C GLU A 173 30.03 -14.63 11.35
N ALA A 174 29.83 -15.80 11.98
CA ALA A 174 29.57 -17.06 11.30
C ALA A 174 28.08 -17.31 10.98
N ASP A 175 27.16 -16.55 11.57
CA ASP A 175 25.72 -16.78 11.35
C ASP A 175 25.33 -16.56 9.88
N PRO A 176 24.43 -17.39 9.31
CA PRO A 176 23.95 -17.19 7.97
C PRO A 176 23.07 -15.94 7.89
N HIS A 177 23.11 -15.30 6.73
CA HIS A 177 22.25 -14.17 6.43
C HIS A 177 20.85 -14.66 6.05
N VAL A 178 19.82 -14.14 6.72
CA VAL A 178 18.45 -14.64 6.63
C VAL A 178 17.55 -13.56 6.03
N THR A 179 16.60 -13.94 5.17
CA THR A 179 15.60 -13.00 4.66
C THR A 179 14.30 -13.05 5.47
N ALA A 180 13.53 -11.96 5.47
CA ALA A 180 12.19 -11.92 6.07
C ALA A 180 11.24 -13.00 5.49
N SER A 181 11.42 -13.35 4.21
CA SER A 181 10.69 -14.43 3.55
C SER A 181 11.12 -15.80 4.07
N THR A 182 12.42 -16.05 4.23
CA THR A 182 12.97 -17.26 4.86
C THR A 182 12.40 -17.47 6.26
N LEU A 183 12.31 -16.41 7.07
CA LEU A 183 11.70 -16.46 8.41
C LEU A 183 10.21 -16.82 8.38
N ALA A 184 9.47 -16.22 7.47
CA ALA A 184 8.04 -16.47 7.30
C ALA A 184 7.81 -17.94 6.91
N GLU A 185 8.54 -18.42 5.91
CA GLU A 185 8.45 -19.81 5.42
C GLU A 185 8.92 -20.82 6.47
N TYR A 186 9.96 -20.50 7.25
CA TYR A 186 10.35 -21.33 8.40
C TYR A 186 9.23 -21.46 9.44
N THR A 187 8.58 -20.33 9.76
CA THR A 187 7.47 -20.28 10.71
C THR A 187 6.27 -21.09 10.22
N PHE A 188 6.06 -21.14 8.90
CA PHE A 188 5.08 -22.02 8.27
C PHE A 188 5.50 -23.49 8.33
N CYS A 189 6.72 -23.80 7.90
CA CYS A 189 7.30 -25.13 7.82
C CYS A 189 8.84 -25.05 7.80
N PRO A 190 9.58 -25.75 8.70
CA PRO A 190 11.04 -25.71 8.72
C PRO A 190 11.70 -26.05 7.38
N ARG A 191 11.14 -27.05 6.65
CA ARG A 191 11.60 -27.45 5.32
C ARG A 191 11.40 -26.34 4.26
N ALA A 192 10.32 -25.58 4.36
CA ALA A 192 10.09 -24.44 3.47
C ALA A 192 11.13 -23.34 3.74
N GLY A 193 11.43 -23.05 5.01
CA GLY A 193 12.50 -22.13 5.38
C GLY A 193 13.86 -22.46 4.75
N VAL A 194 14.30 -23.73 4.79
CA VAL A 194 15.54 -24.16 4.11
C VAL A 194 15.47 -23.93 2.61
N LEU A 195 14.39 -24.37 1.96
CA LEU A 195 14.25 -24.24 0.51
C LEU A 195 14.27 -22.78 0.07
N THR A 196 13.62 -21.89 0.82
CA THR A 196 13.65 -20.45 0.56
C THR A 196 15.05 -19.88 0.71
N HIS A 197 15.83 -20.34 1.70
CA HIS A 197 17.22 -19.90 1.90
C HIS A 197 18.15 -20.38 0.78
N GLU A 198 18.09 -21.68 0.45
CA GLU A 198 18.98 -22.32 -0.53
C GLU A 198 18.71 -21.89 -1.97
N GLY A 199 17.44 -21.65 -2.32
CA GLY A 199 17.04 -21.34 -3.68
C GLY A 199 17.16 -19.85 -4.06
N SER A 200 17.57 -18.99 -3.12
CA SER A 200 17.52 -17.52 -3.27
C SER A 200 16.18 -17.06 -3.84
N PHE A 201 15.09 -17.75 -3.48
CA PHE A 201 13.78 -17.49 -4.05
C PHE A 201 13.37 -16.08 -3.66
N SER A 202 13.40 -15.18 -4.64
CA SER A 202 12.61 -13.97 -4.57
C SER A 202 11.17 -14.42 -4.43
N ASP A 203 10.52 -13.98 -3.35
CA ASP A 203 9.20 -14.49 -3.03
C ASP A 203 8.30 -14.24 -4.24
N PRO A 204 7.70 -15.27 -4.86
CA PRO A 204 6.80 -15.07 -5.96
C PRO A 204 5.63 -14.16 -5.57
N GLU A 205 5.31 -13.95 -4.28
CA GLU A 205 4.37 -12.92 -3.81
C GLU A 205 4.91 -11.47 -3.89
N GLU A 206 6.22 -11.29 -3.77
CA GLU A 206 6.92 -10.02 -4.02
C GLU A 206 7.09 -9.76 -5.51
N GLU A 207 7.34 -10.82 -6.30
CA GLU A 207 7.52 -10.77 -7.75
C GLU A 207 6.25 -11.01 -8.58
N LEU A 208 5.12 -11.32 -7.93
CA LEU A 208 3.82 -11.55 -8.57
C LEU A 208 3.66 -10.46 -9.62
N PRO A 209 3.53 -10.84 -10.91
CA PRO A 209 3.99 -10.05 -12.03
C PRO A 209 3.49 -8.64 -11.88
N SER A 210 4.43 -7.70 -12.06
CA SER A 210 4.15 -6.28 -12.15
C SER A 210 2.80 -6.11 -12.83
N LEU A 211 1.88 -5.52 -12.08
CA LEU A 211 0.54 -5.20 -12.49
C LEU A 211 0.55 -4.10 -13.56
N ALA A 212 1.41 -4.23 -14.58
CA ALA A 212 1.41 -3.45 -15.81
C ALA A 212 0.05 -3.54 -16.55
N LEU A 213 -0.93 -4.29 -16.02
CA LEU A 213 -2.28 -4.36 -16.55
C LEU A 213 -3.41 -4.04 -15.57
N LEU A 214 -3.16 -3.88 -14.25
CA LEU A 214 -4.24 -3.47 -13.36
C LEU A 214 -3.78 -2.60 -12.16
N PRO A 215 -4.35 -1.41 -11.99
CA PRO A 215 -4.04 -0.46 -10.92
C PRO A 215 -4.77 -0.82 -9.62
N TRP A 216 -4.20 -1.68 -8.77
CA TRP A 216 -5.00 -2.16 -7.63
C TRP A 216 -5.05 -1.15 -6.48
N TYR A 217 -3.99 -0.36 -6.29
CA TYR A 217 -3.80 0.42 -5.06
C TYR A 217 -3.41 1.88 -5.31
N GLU A 218 -3.54 2.35 -6.55
CA GLU A 218 -3.28 3.73 -6.96
C GLU A 218 -4.54 4.29 -7.61
N GLN A 219 -5.12 5.32 -6.98
CA GLN A 219 -6.39 5.90 -7.42
C GLN A 219 -6.32 6.45 -8.84
N ALA A 220 -5.24 7.17 -9.16
CA ALA A 220 -5.01 7.73 -10.50
C ALA A 220 -5.03 6.63 -11.58
N ALA A 221 -4.30 5.55 -11.33
CA ALA A 221 -4.24 4.45 -12.26
C ALA A 221 -5.61 3.72 -12.37
N ILE A 222 -6.40 3.61 -11.29
CA ILE A 222 -7.79 3.09 -11.34
C ILE A 222 -8.67 3.94 -12.24
N GLU A 223 -8.61 5.27 -12.09
CA GLU A 223 -9.38 6.20 -12.92
C GLU A 223 -8.96 6.11 -14.39
N GLU A 224 -7.65 6.00 -14.68
CA GLU A 224 -7.14 5.77 -16.04
C GLU A 224 -7.63 4.43 -16.61
N ALA A 225 -7.52 3.33 -15.86
CA ALA A 225 -8.01 2.03 -16.31
C ALA A 225 -9.54 2.02 -16.48
N TYR A 226 -10.27 2.77 -15.65
CA TYR A 226 -11.72 2.91 -15.75
C TYR A 226 -12.12 3.69 -17.00
N THR A 227 -11.49 4.83 -17.27
CA THR A 227 -11.72 5.63 -18.49
C THR A 227 -11.36 4.85 -19.74
N HIS A 228 -10.22 4.14 -19.74
CA HIS A 228 -9.85 3.25 -20.85
C HIS A 228 -10.87 2.12 -21.03
N ALA A 229 -11.30 1.44 -19.95
CA ALA A 229 -12.31 0.40 -20.02
C ALA A 229 -13.66 0.92 -20.54
N LEU A 230 -14.04 2.15 -20.16
CA LEU A 230 -15.25 2.83 -20.64
C LEU A 230 -15.15 3.14 -22.14
N TYR A 231 -14.02 3.70 -22.58
CA TYR A 231 -13.77 3.98 -24.00
C TYR A 231 -13.85 2.70 -24.85
N VAL A 232 -13.17 1.65 -24.39
CA VAL A 232 -13.19 0.33 -25.02
C VAL A 232 -14.62 -0.21 -25.10
N LEU A 233 -15.40 -0.12 -24.02
CA LEU A 233 -16.80 -0.55 -23.99
C LEU A 233 -17.69 0.22 -25.00
N PHE A 234 -17.47 1.52 -25.18
CA PHE A 234 -18.22 2.34 -26.15
C PHE A 234 -17.73 2.22 -27.60
N ALA A 235 -16.45 1.94 -27.82
CA ALA A 235 -15.89 1.75 -29.16
C ALA A 235 -16.42 0.46 -29.83
N PHE A 236 -16.73 -0.59 -29.06
CA PHE A 236 -17.20 -1.87 -29.62
C PHE A 236 -18.53 -1.82 -30.36
N PRO A 237 -19.60 -1.18 -29.84
CA PRO A 237 -20.82 -0.98 -30.60
C PRO A 237 -20.58 -0.27 -31.92
N VAL A 238 -19.73 0.76 -31.93
CA VAL A 238 -19.37 1.51 -33.15
C VAL A 238 -18.66 0.62 -34.15
N GLY A 239 -17.67 -0.15 -33.69
CA GLY A 239 -16.95 -1.12 -34.52
C GLY A 239 -17.85 -2.22 -35.08
N LEU A 240 -18.82 -2.71 -34.29
CA LEU A 240 -19.81 -3.67 -34.76
C LEU A 240 -20.70 -3.08 -35.86
N VAL A 241 -21.24 -1.88 -35.64
CA VAL A 241 -22.09 -1.21 -36.64
C VAL A 241 -21.32 -1.02 -37.94
N ALA A 242 -20.07 -0.55 -37.88
CA ALA A 242 -19.21 -0.42 -39.05
C ALA A 242 -18.96 -1.78 -39.75
N ALA A 243 -18.64 -2.83 -38.98
CA ALA A 243 -18.42 -4.16 -39.53
C ALA A 243 -19.67 -4.75 -40.18
N VAL A 244 -20.85 -4.55 -39.58
CA VAL A 244 -22.13 -4.98 -40.14
C VAL A 244 -22.41 -4.24 -41.45
N VAL A 245 -22.25 -2.91 -41.49
CA VAL A 245 -22.45 -2.12 -42.72
C VAL A 245 -21.53 -2.59 -43.85
N ILE A 246 -20.23 -2.77 -43.56
CA ILE A 246 -19.25 -3.26 -44.55
C ILE A 246 -19.64 -4.66 -45.04
N LEU A 247 -19.97 -5.58 -44.12
CA LEU A 247 -20.36 -6.94 -44.45
C LEU A 247 -21.65 -6.98 -45.29
N SER A 248 -22.63 -6.13 -44.96
CA SER A 248 -23.89 -5.99 -45.71
C SER A 248 -23.65 -5.48 -47.13
N LEU A 249 -22.78 -4.48 -47.31
CA LEU A 249 -22.47 -3.93 -48.63
C LEU A 249 -21.71 -4.93 -49.52
N MET A 250 -20.79 -5.72 -48.94
CA MET A 250 -19.97 -6.66 -49.71
C MET A 250 -20.68 -7.96 -50.11
N LEU A 251 -21.68 -8.40 -49.33
CA LEU A 251 -22.29 -9.73 -49.47
C LEU A 251 -23.80 -9.69 -49.71
N LEU A 252 -24.35 -8.54 -50.12
CA LEU A 252 -25.78 -8.41 -50.38
C LEU A 252 -26.21 -9.41 -51.47
N GLY A 253 -27.16 -10.28 -51.14
CA GLY A 253 -27.66 -11.34 -52.03
C GLY A 253 -26.92 -12.68 -51.96
N ASN A 254 -25.83 -12.78 -51.20
CA ASN A 254 -25.12 -14.05 -50.99
C ASN A 254 -25.76 -14.87 -49.84
N PRO A 255 -26.09 -16.17 -50.03
CA PRO A 255 -26.69 -16.99 -48.98
C PRO A 255 -25.79 -17.23 -47.76
N VAL A 256 -24.48 -16.96 -47.85
CA VAL A 256 -23.53 -17.08 -46.73
C VAL A 256 -23.62 -15.88 -45.77
N TYR A 257 -24.13 -14.74 -46.23
CA TYR A 257 -24.28 -13.51 -45.44
C TYR A 257 -24.92 -13.71 -44.04
N PRO A 258 -26.11 -14.34 -43.90
CA PRO A 258 -26.73 -14.52 -42.58
C PRO A 258 -25.87 -15.33 -41.61
N LEU A 259 -25.13 -16.34 -42.09
CA LEU A 259 -24.25 -17.15 -41.25
C LEU A 259 -23.06 -16.33 -40.72
N LEU A 260 -22.44 -15.52 -41.59
CA LEU A 260 -21.35 -14.63 -41.18
C LEU A 260 -21.82 -13.54 -40.22
N LEU A 261 -23.01 -12.99 -40.45
CA LEU A 261 -23.61 -12.01 -39.55
C LEU A 261 -23.86 -12.60 -38.15
N ILE A 262 -24.40 -13.83 -38.07
CA ILE A 262 -24.57 -14.54 -36.80
C ILE A 262 -23.22 -14.78 -36.12
N GLY A 263 -22.21 -15.23 -36.86
CA GLY A 263 -20.85 -15.43 -36.34
C GLY A 263 -20.23 -14.15 -35.80
N LEU A 264 -20.38 -13.02 -36.52
CA LEU A 264 -19.91 -11.70 -36.11
C LEU A 264 -20.60 -11.25 -34.81
N VAL A 265 -21.92 -11.37 -34.73
CA VAL A 265 -22.70 -10.99 -33.55
C VAL A 265 -22.35 -11.89 -32.34
N LEU A 266 -22.19 -13.20 -32.54
CA LEU A 266 -21.76 -14.11 -31.47
C LEU A 266 -20.34 -13.79 -30.98
N GLY A 267 -19.40 -13.56 -31.89
CA GLY A 267 -18.04 -13.13 -31.53
C GLY A 267 -18.04 -11.81 -30.76
N TRP A 268 -18.82 -10.84 -31.23
CA TRP A 268 -18.97 -9.54 -30.57
C TRP A 268 -19.61 -9.65 -29.19
N THR A 269 -20.68 -10.44 -29.01
CA THR A 269 -21.34 -10.59 -27.70
C THR A 269 -20.40 -11.21 -26.66
N ILE A 270 -19.60 -12.21 -27.03
CA ILE A 270 -18.57 -12.79 -26.14
C ILE A 270 -17.53 -11.72 -25.76
N PHE A 271 -17.10 -10.91 -26.73
CA PHE A 271 -16.15 -9.83 -26.48
C PHE A 271 -16.75 -8.75 -25.56
N ALA A 272 -17.93 -8.24 -25.89
CA ALA A 272 -18.64 -7.22 -25.14
C ALA A 272 -18.91 -7.66 -23.70
N TRP A 273 -19.25 -8.94 -23.49
CA TRP A 273 -19.41 -9.52 -22.16
C TRP A 273 -18.11 -9.51 -21.35
N ARG A 274 -16.97 -9.83 -21.97
CA ARG A 274 -15.64 -9.75 -21.32
C ARG A 274 -15.27 -8.30 -20.99
N ALA A 275 -15.49 -7.37 -21.92
CA ALA A 275 -15.24 -5.94 -21.70
C ALA A 275 -16.11 -5.39 -20.56
N PHE A 276 -17.40 -5.74 -20.54
CA PHE A 276 -18.34 -5.36 -19.49
C PHE A 276 -17.94 -5.93 -18.13
N ARG A 277 -17.52 -7.21 -18.05
CA ARG A 277 -17.01 -7.79 -16.80
C ARG A 277 -15.78 -7.04 -16.28
N ARG A 278 -14.82 -6.71 -17.15
CA ARG A 278 -13.62 -5.94 -16.78
C ARG A 278 -13.99 -4.52 -16.33
N TRP A 279 -14.87 -3.84 -17.05
CA TRP A 279 -15.37 -2.52 -16.66
C TRP A 279 -16.07 -2.56 -15.30
N ARG A 280 -16.95 -3.54 -15.07
CA ARG A 280 -17.64 -3.71 -13.78
C ARG A 280 -16.67 -4.00 -12.64
N GLU A 281 -15.65 -4.82 -12.88
CA GLU A 281 -14.61 -5.10 -11.89
C GLU A 281 -13.83 -3.83 -11.52
N ILE A 282 -13.40 -3.04 -12.50
CA ILE A 282 -12.71 -1.76 -12.25
C ILE A 282 -13.66 -0.74 -11.60
N GLY A 283 -14.92 -0.70 -12.01
CA GLY A 283 -15.95 0.16 -11.44
C GLY A 283 -16.21 -0.13 -9.97
N ASN A 284 -16.29 -1.40 -9.57
CA ASN A 284 -16.42 -1.79 -8.16
C ASN A 284 -15.21 -1.32 -7.32
N ARG A 285 -14.01 -1.31 -7.91
CA ARG A 285 -12.78 -0.86 -7.23
C ARG A 285 -12.75 0.65 -7.07
N ARG A 286 -13.13 1.38 -8.13
CA ARG A 286 -13.32 2.83 -8.09
C ARG A 286 -14.35 3.20 -7.02
N LEU A 287 -15.47 2.49 -6.99
CA LEU A 287 -16.50 2.68 -5.98
C LEU A 287 -15.98 2.38 -4.57
N ALA A 288 -15.19 1.31 -4.38
CA ALA A 288 -14.57 1.01 -3.09
C ALA A 288 -13.61 2.12 -2.63
N ALA A 289 -12.86 2.74 -3.55
CA ALA A 289 -12.00 3.88 -3.23
C ALA A 289 -12.81 5.14 -2.87
N GLN A 290 -13.93 5.38 -3.55
CA GLN A 290 -14.80 6.54 -3.32
C GLN A 290 -15.67 6.43 -2.06
N LEU A 291 -16.08 5.21 -1.70
CA LEU A 291 -16.90 4.94 -0.52
C LEU A 291 -16.07 4.61 0.73
N ALA A 292 -14.75 4.69 0.63
CA ALA A 292 -13.88 4.43 1.75
C ALA A 292 -14.04 5.53 2.81
N ASN A 293 -14.10 5.14 4.07
CA ASN A 293 -14.07 6.06 5.19
C ASN A 293 -12.65 6.16 5.73
N GLU A 294 -12.28 7.33 6.25
CA GLU A 294 -11.00 7.53 6.92
C GLU A 294 -10.78 6.46 8.00
N CYS A 295 -9.63 5.79 7.94
CA CYS A 295 -9.23 4.74 8.88
C CYS A 295 -7.85 5.07 9.43
N ASN A 296 -7.79 5.52 10.68
CA ASN A 296 -6.55 5.87 11.37
C ASN A 296 -6.30 4.91 12.55
N PRO A 297 -5.52 3.83 12.35
CA PRO A 297 -5.26 2.86 13.41
C PRO A 297 -4.53 3.52 14.59
N VAL A 298 -4.96 3.20 15.82
CA VAL A 298 -4.34 3.78 17.02
C VAL A 298 -2.95 3.17 17.22
N PRO A 299 -1.86 3.97 17.19
CA PRO A 299 -0.52 3.47 17.48
C PRO A 299 -0.42 2.93 18.91
N GLY A 300 0.34 1.85 19.11
CA GLY A 300 0.54 1.25 20.43
C GLY A 300 -0.63 0.41 20.98
N LYS A 301 -1.74 0.28 20.23
CA LYS A 301 -2.82 -0.63 20.63
C LYS A 301 -2.37 -2.08 20.42
N ASN A 302 -2.34 -2.87 21.50
CA ASN A 302 -1.87 -4.27 21.49
C ASN A 302 -2.82 -5.29 20.83
N THR A 303 -3.83 -4.83 20.07
CA THR A 303 -4.82 -5.71 19.43
C THR A 303 -4.81 -5.49 17.93
N PHE A 304 -5.13 -6.54 17.16
CA PHE A 304 -5.38 -6.39 15.73
C PHE A 304 -6.52 -5.41 15.47
N GLN A 305 -6.34 -4.49 14.53
CA GLN A 305 -7.34 -3.51 14.12
C GLN A 305 -7.68 -3.77 12.65
N PRO A 306 -8.97 -3.85 12.28
CA PRO A 306 -9.36 -3.93 10.88
C PRO A 306 -9.00 -2.60 10.21
N VAL A 307 -8.43 -2.69 9.01
CA VAL A 307 -8.05 -1.53 8.21
C VAL A 307 -8.55 -1.69 6.79
N ASP A 308 -8.86 -0.56 6.16
CA ASP A 308 -9.11 -0.48 4.74
C ASP A 308 -7.99 0.33 4.08
N TRP A 309 -7.47 -0.16 2.95
CA TRP A 309 -6.38 0.48 2.22
C TRP A 309 -6.69 1.93 1.87
N TRP A 310 -7.88 2.18 1.32
CA TRP A 310 -8.27 3.53 0.92
C TRP A 310 -8.53 4.40 2.14
N GLY A 311 -9.11 3.83 3.20
CA GLY A 311 -9.27 4.51 4.47
C GLY A 311 -7.94 4.98 5.08
N LEU A 312 -6.87 4.20 4.94
CA LEU A 312 -5.52 4.61 5.34
C LEU A 312 -5.00 5.77 4.50
N LEU A 313 -5.19 5.73 3.17
CA LEU A 313 -4.76 6.85 2.31
C LEU A 313 -5.53 8.14 2.63
N LEU A 314 -6.83 8.04 2.88
CA LEU A 314 -7.67 9.16 3.33
C LEU A 314 -7.20 9.71 4.69
N ALA A 315 -6.71 8.84 5.58
CA ALA A 315 -6.13 9.22 6.86
C ALA A 315 -4.74 9.88 6.73
N GLY A 316 -4.26 10.16 5.51
CA GLY A 316 -3.02 10.87 5.25
C GLY A 316 -1.77 9.99 5.30
N TYR A 317 -1.90 8.67 5.15
CA TYR A 317 -0.75 7.81 4.94
C TYR A 317 -0.24 7.91 3.50
N GLU A 318 1.04 8.21 3.31
CA GLU A 318 1.69 8.29 2.01
C GLU A 318 2.29 6.94 1.63
N VAL A 319 2.10 6.51 0.38
CA VAL A 319 2.60 5.21 -0.10
C VAL A 319 3.99 5.38 -0.69
N ARG A 320 4.96 4.66 -0.13
CA ARG A 320 6.31 4.55 -0.66
C ARG A 320 6.61 3.10 -1.07
N ARG A 321 7.32 2.94 -2.19
CA ARG A 321 7.90 1.65 -2.60
C ARG A 321 9.40 1.69 -2.31
N PRO A 322 9.95 0.76 -1.51
CA PRO A 322 11.39 0.72 -1.28
C PRO A 322 12.12 0.35 -2.58
N GLN A 323 13.15 1.12 -2.93
CA GLN A 323 13.92 0.90 -4.15
C GLN A 323 14.77 -0.37 -4.04
N ALA A 324 15.46 -0.54 -2.91
CA ALA A 324 16.29 -1.70 -2.59
C ALA A 324 15.71 -2.52 -1.42
N ALA A 325 16.27 -3.70 -1.18
CA ALA A 325 16.02 -4.43 0.06
C ALA A 325 16.62 -3.66 1.25
N LEU A 326 15.99 -3.74 2.41
CA LEU A 326 16.52 -3.23 3.66
C LEU A 326 17.44 -4.30 4.27
N HIS A 327 18.56 -3.87 4.85
CA HIS A 327 19.58 -4.74 5.41
C HIS A 327 19.95 -4.28 6.82
N ASP A 328 19.93 -5.21 7.77
CA ASP A 328 20.47 -5.01 9.11
C ASP A 328 21.65 -5.95 9.30
N GLU A 329 22.87 -5.39 9.23
CA GLU A 329 24.13 -6.12 9.37
C GLU A 329 24.30 -6.72 10.77
N ARG A 330 23.83 -6.02 11.81
CA ARG A 330 23.94 -6.48 13.21
C ARG A 330 23.14 -7.76 13.42
N TRP A 331 21.98 -7.83 12.75
CA TRP A 331 21.09 -8.97 12.80
C TRP A 331 21.16 -9.83 11.55
N LYS A 332 22.15 -9.67 10.65
CA LYS A 332 22.28 -10.36 9.35
C LYS A 332 20.93 -10.71 8.72
N LEU A 333 20.06 -9.71 8.67
CA LEU A 333 18.67 -9.83 8.26
C LEU A 333 18.45 -8.91 7.08
N SER A 334 17.77 -9.40 6.05
CA SER A 334 17.27 -8.53 4.98
C SER A 334 15.83 -8.79 4.63
N GLY A 335 15.23 -7.83 3.93
CA GLY A 335 13.89 -7.99 3.40
C GLY A 335 13.46 -6.76 2.62
N LYS A 336 12.63 -6.95 1.60
CA LYS A 336 12.07 -5.87 0.80
C LYS A 336 10.56 -5.80 1.02
N PRO A 337 10.07 -4.93 1.94
CA PRO A 337 8.63 -4.79 2.11
C PRO A 337 7.98 -4.35 0.80
N ARG A 338 6.82 -4.92 0.46
CA ARG A 338 6.15 -4.62 -0.81
C ARG A 338 5.79 -3.13 -0.94
N ARG A 339 5.28 -2.55 0.14
CA ARG A 339 4.94 -1.13 0.29
C ARG A 339 5.22 -0.71 1.73
N ILE A 340 5.55 0.56 1.89
CA ILE A 340 5.66 1.23 3.19
C ILE A 340 4.66 2.38 3.18
N LEU A 341 3.92 2.54 4.28
CA LEU A 341 3.02 3.67 4.50
C LEU A 341 3.68 4.63 5.48
N ASP A 342 3.99 5.83 5.03
CA ASP A 342 4.63 6.87 5.83
C ASP A 342 3.57 7.86 6.36
N LYS A 343 3.65 8.21 7.65
CA LYS A 343 2.78 9.22 8.28
C LYS A 343 3.51 9.89 9.44
N GLY A 344 3.97 11.11 9.23
CA GLY A 344 4.80 11.83 10.21
C GLY A 344 6.13 11.13 10.43
N THR A 345 6.42 10.71 11.66
CA THR A 345 7.64 9.95 12.03
C THR A 345 7.46 8.44 11.95
N MET A 346 6.30 7.97 11.47
CA MET A 346 5.99 6.56 11.40
C MET A 346 6.15 6.03 9.98
N SER A 347 6.71 4.82 9.87
CA SER A 347 6.81 4.08 8.61
C SER A 347 6.30 2.66 8.85
N ILE A 348 5.24 2.29 8.14
CA ILE A 348 4.45 1.08 8.41
C ILE A 348 4.60 0.10 7.24
N PRO A 349 5.21 -1.07 7.43
CA PRO A 349 5.34 -2.05 6.36
C PRO A 349 3.98 -2.69 6.04
N VAL A 350 3.73 -2.91 4.74
CA VAL A 350 2.52 -3.53 4.23
C VAL A 350 2.87 -4.84 3.52
N HIS A 351 2.31 -5.93 4.01
CA HIS A 351 2.37 -7.26 3.41
C HIS A 351 1.00 -7.66 2.87
N ARG A 352 0.93 -8.37 1.75
CA ARG A 352 -0.32 -8.83 1.14
C ARG A 352 -0.33 -10.34 1.07
N ILE A 353 -1.40 -10.96 1.52
CA ILE A 353 -1.60 -12.41 1.42
C ILE A 353 -2.52 -12.74 0.23
N ARG A 354 -2.43 -13.96 -0.31
CA ARG A 354 -3.26 -14.38 -1.46
C ARG A 354 -4.73 -14.62 -1.13
N LYS A 355 -5.02 -15.00 0.11
CA LYS A 355 -6.39 -15.34 0.54
C LYS A 355 -7.23 -14.06 0.71
N PRO A 356 -8.47 -14.01 0.21
CA PRO A 356 -9.32 -12.84 0.32
C PRO A 356 -9.82 -12.58 1.73
N GLU A 357 -9.88 -13.62 2.55
CA GLU A 357 -10.28 -13.55 3.94
C GLU A 357 -9.56 -14.65 4.72
N GLY A 358 -9.48 -14.48 6.04
CA GLY A 358 -8.95 -15.49 6.95
C GLY A 358 -8.14 -14.91 8.10
N PRO A 359 -7.75 -15.75 9.07
CA PRO A 359 -6.92 -15.31 10.18
C PRO A 359 -5.51 -14.93 9.71
N VAL A 360 -4.93 -13.92 10.36
CA VAL A 360 -3.51 -13.62 10.22
C VAL A 360 -2.72 -14.76 10.87
N LEU A 361 -2.02 -15.54 10.05
CA LEU A 361 -1.23 -16.68 10.49
C LEU A 361 0.09 -16.24 11.13
N PRO A 362 0.73 -17.07 11.97
CA PRO A 362 2.01 -16.76 12.61
C PRO A 362 3.12 -16.33 11.64
N GLN A 363 3.19 -16.95 10.45
CA GLN A 363 4.17 -16.57 9.41
C GLN A 363 4.00 -15.11 8.94
N HIS A 364 2.76 -14.62 8.83
CA HIS A 364 2.50 -13.24 8.42
C HIS A 364 2.91 -12.26 9.52
N ILE A 365 2.69 -12.63 10.79
CA ILE A 365 3.12 -11.84 11.95
C ILE A 365 4.64 -11.72 11.96
N VAL A 366 5.36 -12.86 11.93
CA VAL A 366 6.83 -12.86 11.95
C VAL A 366 7.40 -12.05 10.78
N ARG A 367 6.83 -12.20 9.58
CA ARG A 367 7.29 -11.44 8.40
C ARG A 367 7.13 -9.94 8.56
N VAL A 368 5.96 -9.49 9.03
CA VAL A 368 5.69 -8.07 9.23
C VAL A 368 6.56 -7.51 10.35
N MET A 369 6.79 -8.27 11.43
CA MET A 369 7.71 -7.87 12.50
C MET A 369 9.16 -7.75 12.01
N ALA A 370 9.62 -8.67 11.16
CA ALA A 370 10.94 -8.56 10.52
C ALA A 370 11.05 -7.27 9.70
N HIS A 371 10.01 -6.90 8.94
CA HIS A 371 10.01 -5.62 8.21
C HIS A 371 9.93 -4.39 9.14
N CYS A 372 9.17 -4.44 10.23
CA CYS A 372 9.16 -3.35 11.21
C CYS A 372 10.55 -3.15 11.81
N HIS A 373 11.22 -4.25 12.19
CA HIS A 373 12.60 -4.22 12.69
C HIS A 373 13.56 -3.63 11.67
N LEU A 374 13.48 -4.06 10.41
CA LEU A 374 14.34 -3.55 9.34
C LEU A 374 14.14 -2.05 9.07
N ILE A 375 12.91 -1.55 9.11
CA ILE A 375 12.61 -0.11 8.96
C ILE A 375 13.17 0.67 10.16
N GLU A 376 12.95 0.19 11.38
CA GLU A 376 13.48 0.81 12.60
C GLU A 376 15.03 0.86 12.60
N ALA A 377 15.68 -0.22 12.17
CA ALA A 377 17.13 -0.34 12.16
C ALA A 377 17.80 0.47 11.04
N THR A 378 17.21 0.52 9.85
CA THR A 378 17.84 1.16 8.67
C THR A 378 17.44 2.62 8.48
N GLU A 379 16.16 2.94 8.71
CA GLU A 379 15.61 4.28 8.46
C GLU A 379 15.48 5.10 9.75
N GLY A 380 15.57 4.46 10.93
CA GLY A 380 15.33 5.12 12.22
C GLY A 380 13.88 5.56 12.45
N ALA A 381 12.96 5.12 11.57
CA ALA A 381 11.55 5.45 11.65
C ALA A 381 10.81 4.56 12.65
N ASN A 382 9.73 5.07 13.26
CA ASN A 382 8.95 4.29 14.22
C ASN A 382 7.93 3.39 13.48
N SER A 383 7.96 2.08 13.74
CA SER A 383 7.02 1.12 13.16
C SER A 383 6.13 0.49 14.26
N PRO A 384 5.15 1.24 14.83
CA PRO A 384 4.34 0.76 15.96
C PRO A 384 3.45 -0.45 15.62
N PHE A 385 3.22 -0.71 14.34
CA PHE A 385 2.53 -1.88 13.81
C PHE A 385 2.96 -2.08 12.36
N GLY A 386 2.58 -3.21 11.77
CA GLY A 386 2.56 -3.36 10.31
C GLY A 386 1.18 -3.81 9.84
N ILE A 387 0.97 -3.90 8.53
CA ILE A 387 -0.35 -4.18 7.94
C ILE A 387 -0.27 -5.45 7.09
N VAL A 388 -1.26 -6.33 7.28
CA VAL A 388 -1.48 -7.50 6.42
C VAL A 388 -2.77 -7.28 5.63
N LEU A 389 -2.65 -7.06 4.32
CA LEU A 389 -3.78 -6.94 3.40
C LEU A 389 -4.22 -8.29 2.87
N PHE A 390 -5.54 -8.49 2.77
CA PHE A 390 -6.11 -9.70 2.21
C PHE A 390 -6.24 -9.63 0.68
N GLY A 391 -5.97 -10.73 0.01
CA GLY A 391 -5.82 -10.79 -1.44
C GLY A 391 -7.10 -10.51 -2.20
N ASN A 392 -7.06 -9.65 -3.22
CA ASN A 392 -8.26 -9.27 -3.99
C ASN A 392 -9.29 -8.48 -3.17
N THR A 393 -8.88 -7.96 -2.02
CA THR A 393 -9.66 -7.02 -1.22
C THR A 393 -8.81 -5.78 -0.90
N TYR A 394 -9.48 -4.74 -0.43
CA TYR A 394 -8.83 -3.57 0.17
C TYR A 394 -8.74 -3.66 1.68
N GLN A 395 -9.27 -4.74 2.25
CA GLN A 395 -9.32 -4.98 3.68
C GLN A 395 -8.01 -5.60 4.15
N GLY A 396 -7.67 -5.30 5.40
CA GLY A 396 -6.53 -5.88 6.07
C GLY A 396 -6.66 -5.80 7.58
N MET A 397 -5.61 -6.23 8.26
CA MET A 397 -5.49 -6.20 9.71
C MET A 397 -4.14 -5.60 10.09
N THR A 398 -4.12 -4.75 11.13
CA THR A 398 -2.86 -4.32 11.74
C THR A 398 -2.27 -5.44 12.60
N VAL A 399 -0.97 -5.65 12.52
CA VAL A 399 -0.19 -6.50 13.42
C VAL A 399 0.58 -5.60 14.37
N PRO A 400 0.21 -5.51 15.66
CA PRO A 400 0.83 -4.57 16.58
C PRO A 400 2.29 -4.97 16.87
N ASN A 401 3.20 -4.01 16.90
CA ASN A 401 4.62 -4.26 17.17
C ASN A 401 4.88 -4.37 18.69
N THR A 402 4.23 -5.35 19.33
CA THR A 402 4.35 -5.60 20.76
C THR A 402 5.62 -6.39 21.08
N ASN A 403 6.10 -6.31 22.32
CA ASN A 403 7.23 -7.12 22.78
C ASN A 403 6.99 -8.62 22.55
N GLU A 404 5.76 -9.11 22.71
CA GLU A 404 5.43 -10.52 22.44
C GLU A 404 5.65 -10.91 20.96
N HIS A 405 5.26 -10.04 20.03
CA HIS A 405 5.46 -10.31 18.60
C HIS A 405 6.93 -10.16 18.19
N ARG A 406 7.67 -9.22 18.79
CA ARG A 406 9.12 -9.09 18.66
C ARG A 406 9.85 -10.34 19.15
N GLU A 407 9.51 -10.84 20.35
CA GLU A 407 10.09 -12.07 20.91
C GLU A 407 9.84 -13.29 20.01
N ARG A 408 8.62 -13.41 19.44
CA ARG A 408 8.32 -14.47 18.46
C ARG A 408 9.19 -14.38 17.21
N PHE A 409 9.41 -13.16 16.71
CA PHE A 409 10.27 -12.91 15.57
C PHE A 409 11.73 -13.30 15.87
N TYR A 410 12.31 -12.83 16.98
CA TYR A 410 13.70 -13.18 17.34
C TYR A 410 13.87 -14.68 17.61
N THR A 411 12.91 -15.29 18.30
CA THR A 411 12.92 -16.75 18.51
C THR A 411 12.87 -17.50 17.18
N ALA A 412 12.09 -17.02 16.20
CA ALA A 412 12.07 -17.63 14.87
C ALA A 412 13.39 -17.43 14.12
N LEU A 413 14.04 -16.27 14.30
CA LEU A 413 15.34 -15.96 13.70
C LEU A 413 16.47 -16.85 14.23
N GLU A 414 16.59 -16.98 15.55
CA GLU A 414 17.56 -17.89 16.17
C GLU A 414 17.37 -19.34 15.68
N ARG A 415 16.12 -19.79 15.66
CA ARG A 415 15.78 -21.16 15.25
C ARG A 415 16.04 -21.42 13.77
N VAL A 416 15.76 -20.45 12.89
CA VAL A 416 16.03 -20.65 11.46
C VAL A 416 17.52 -20.69 11.18
N ARG A 417 18.33 -19.87 11.87
CA ARG A 417 19.79 -19.91 11.75
C ARG A 417 20.38 -21.22 12.19
N ALA A 418 20.03 -21.67 13.41
CA ALA A 418 20.50 -22.95 13.92
C ALA A 418 20.17 -24.08 12.94
N MET A 419 18.96 -24.05 12.37
CA MET A 419 18.51 -25.04 11.42
C MET A 419 19.22 -24.96 10.06
N ILE A 420 19.51 -23.76 9.54
CA ILE A 420 20.32 -23.58 8.33
C ILE A 420 21.74 -24.14 8.55
N ILE A 421 22.38 -23.78 9.67
CA ILE A 421 23.71 -24.27 10.04
C ILE A 421 23.74 -25.80 10.12
N GLU A 422 22.76 -26.42 10.80
CA GLU A 422 22.63 -27.89 10.88
C GLU A 422 22.40 -28.55 9.51
N SER A 423 21.63 -27.89 8.63
CA SER A 423 21.33 -28.36 7.28
C SER A 423 22.55 -28.29 6.37
N ASP A 424 23.35 -27.22 6.47
CA ASP A 424 24.56 -27.01 5.68
C ASP A 424 25.71 -27.93 6.10
N ALA A 425 25.81 -28.23 7.41
CA ALA A 425 26.73 -29.25 7.91
C ALA A 425 26.37 -30.68 7.45
N GLY A 426 25.18 -30.89 6.88
CA GLY A 426 24.67 -32.20 6.46
C GLY A 426 24.31 -33.13 7.63
N GLU A 427 24.38 -32.62 8.86
CA GLU A 427 24.19 -33.40 10.09
C GLU A 427 22.72 -33.76 10.33
N ARG A 428 21.80 -32.85 9.97
CA ARG A 428 20.38 -33.05 10.27
C ARG A 428 19.46 -32.44 9.22
N GLN A 429 18.57 -33.27 8.67
CA GLN A 429 17.46 -32.75 7.88
C GLN A 429 16.37 -32.17 8.81
N PRO A 430 15.76 -31.03 8.45
CA PRO A 430 14.63 -30.50 9.21
C PRO A 430 13.52 -31.56 9.33
N PRO A 431 12.93 -31.70 10.53
CA PRO A 431 11.92 -32.72 10.79
C PRO A 431 10.72 -32.54 9.86
N GLU A 432 10.02 -33.63 9.57
CA GLU A 432 8.74 -33.55 8.88
C GLU A 432 7.76 -32.70 9.70
N PRO A 433 6.96 -31.84 9.04
CA PRO A 433 5.98 -31.03 9.75
C PRO A 433 4.99 -31.94 10.49
N VAL A 434 4.86 -31.72 11.80
CA VAL A 434 4.05 -32.55 12.71
C VAL A 434 2.58 -32.61 12.26
N THR A 435 2.07 -31.50 11.76
CA THR A 435 0.71 -31.38 11.23
C THR A 435 0.72 -31.61 9.71
N GLY A 436 0.32 -32.82 9.30
CA GLY A 436 0.30 -33.19 7.88
C GLY A 436 -0.53 -32.26 6.97
N ASN A 437 -1.45 -31.47 7.54
CA ASN A 437 -2.26 -30.50 6.80
C ASN A 437 -1.48 -29.25 6.37
N VAL A 438 -0.33 -28.94 6.96
CA VAL A 438 0.50 -27.78 6.55
C VAL A 438 0.95 -27.95 5.10
N CYS A 439 1.26 -29.19 4.69
CA CYS A 439 1.71 -29.47 3.33
C CYS A 439 0.60 -29.52 2.28
N SER A 440 -0.68 -29.50 2.66
CA SER A 440 -1.81 -29.71 1.73
C SER A 440 -1.83 -28.69 0.59
N SER A 441 -1.41 -27.45 0.89
CA SER A 441 -1.39 -26.28 0.01
C SER A 441 -0.03 -25.58 -0.04
N CYS A 442 1.03 -26.23 0.43
CA CYS A 442 2.40 -25.70 0.38
C CYS A 442 2.90 -25.67 -1.07
N HIS A 443 3.43 -24.53 -1.50
CA HIS A 443 3.91 -24.36 -2.87
C HIS A 443 5.15 -25.21 -3.16
N PHE A 444 6.08 -25.38 -2.21
CA PHE A 444 7.21 -26.30 -2.33
C PHE A 444 6.82 -27.78 -2.38
N GLY A 445 5.61 -28.13 -1.91
CA GLY A 445 5.05 -29.47 -2.00
C GLY A 445 4.25 -29.70 -3.27
N HIS A 446 4.10 -28.68 -4.11
CA HIS A 446 3.26 -28.73 -5.30
C HIS A 446 3.91 -29.58 -6.40
N PRO A 447 3.21 -30.58 -6.96
CA PRO A 447 3.78 -31.39 -8.04
C PRO A 447 3.90 -30.55 -9.32
N ARG A 448 5.10 -30.56 -9.92
CA ARG A 448 5.38 -30.04 -11.26
C ARG A 448 5.67 -31.20 -12.20
N SER A 449 5.27 -31.08 -13.46
CA SER A 449 5.65 -32.06 -14.49
C SER A 449 7.14 -31.97 -14.76
N ILE A 450 7.79 -33.10 -15.05
CA ILE A 450 9.20 -33.12 -15.46
C ILE A 450 9.32 -32.46 -16.84
N ALA A 451 9.57 -31.16 -16.85
CA ALA A 451 10.11 -30.44 -17.98
C ALA A 451 11.60 -30.18 -17.70
N HIS A 452 12.43 -30.10 -18.74
CA HIS A 452 13.88 -30.08 -18.60
C HIS A 452 14.42 -28.81 -17.88
N GLU A 453 13.59 -27.78 -17.76
CA GLU A 453 13.93 -26.45 -17.22
C GLU A 453 13.49 -26.22 -15.78
N ASP A 454 12.74 -27.15 -15.18
CA ASP A 454 12.00 -26.90 -13.94
C ASP A 454 12.65 -27.58 -12.71
N LYS A 455 13.98 -27.77 -12.72
CA LYS A 455 14.69 -28.47 -11.63
C LYS A 455 14.72 -27.63 -10.36
N THR A 456 14.65 -28.31 -9.21
CA THR A 456 14.87 -27.68 -7.91
C THR A 456 16.32 -27.25 -7.79
N MET A 457 16.57 -25.97 -7.50
CA MET A 457 17.91 -25.40 -7.39
C MET A 457 18.31 -25.30 -5.92
N ARG A 458 19.55 -25.68 -5.61
CA ARG A 458 20.19 -25.51 -4.30
C ARG A 458 21.53 -24.81 -4.52
N TYR A 459 21.69 -23.59 -4.01
CA TYR A 459 22.92 -22.81 -4.21
C TYR A 459 23.33 -22.75 -5.69
N GLU A 460 22.35 -22.50 -6.58
CA GLU A 460 22.52 -22.46 -8.03
C GLU A 460 22.87 -23.81 -8.70
N GLU A 461 22.88 -24.91 -7.95
CA GLU A 461 23.07 -26.27 -8.48
C GLU A 461 21.73 -27.02 -8.58
N PRO A 462 21.42 -27.65 -9.74
CA PRO A 462 20.19 -28.41 -9.89
C PRO A 462 20.27 -29.75 -9.15
N LEU A 463 19.23 -30.05 -8.36
CA LEU A 463 19.08 -31.35 -7.68
C LEU A 463 18.46 -32.41 -8.60
N ASP A 464 18.77 -33.68 -8.31
CA ASP A 464 18.10 -34.81 -8.94
C ASP A 464 16.65 -34.92 -8.47
N PRO A 465 15.67 -34.93 -9.40
CA PRO A 465 14.28 -34.88 -9.02
C PRO A 465 13.80 -36.21 -8.44
N VAL A 466 13.05 -36.15 -7.34
CA VAL A 466 12.39 -37.33 -6.77
C VAL A 466 11.05 -37.51 -7.43
N LEU A 467 10.95 -38.59 -8.21
CA LEU A 467 9.84 -38.79 -9.12
C LEU A 467 8.62 -39.41 -8.43
N PHE A 468 7.47 -38.81 -8.70
CA PHE A 468 6.15 -39.33 -8.37
C PHE A 468 5.37 -39.56 -9.65
N HIS A 469 4.53 -40.60 -9.73
CA HIS A 469 3.72 -40.86 -10.91
C HIS A 469 2.24 -41.07 -10.56
N ASN A 470 1.37 -40.66 -11.47
CA ASN A 470 -0.09 -40.89 -11.38
C ASN A 470 -0.57 -42.01 -12.33
N GLY A 471 0.36 -42.82 -12.84
CA GLY A 471 0.12 -43.86 -13.84
C GLY A 471 0.24 -43.40 -15.30
N LYS A 472 0.21 -42.09 -15.58
CA LYS A 472 0.34 -41.55 -16.95
C LYS A 472 1.51 -40.58 -17.12
N LYS A 473 1.77 -39.78 -16.09
CA LYS A 473 2.80 -38.75 -16.09
C LYS A 473 3.63 -38.84 -14.82
N ALA A 474 4.90 -38.46 -14.94
CA ALA A 474 5.80 -38.29 -13.83
C ALA A 474 5.90 -36.82 -13.43
N PHE A 475 6.03 -36.59 -12.12
CA PHE A 475 6.03 -35.30 -11.45
C PHE A 475 7.13 -35.28 -10.40
N HIS A 476 7.53 -34.11 -9.96
CA HIS A 476 8.46 -33.91 -8.85
C HIS A 476 8.05 -32.64 -8.07
N CYS A 477 8.70 -32.34 -6.95
CA CYS A 477 8.44 -31.11 -6.18
C CYS A 477 9.68 -30.76 -5.35
N ASP A 478 9.87 -29.49 -5.00
CA ASP A 478 11.09 -29.01 -4.32
C ASP A 478 11.35 -29.74 -2.99
N CYS A 479 10.30 -29.94 -2.18
CA CYS A 479 10.40 -30.72 -0.95
C CYS A 479 10.81 -32.18 -1.19
N GLY A 480 10.38 -32.76 -2.31
CA GLY A 480 10.73 -34.12 -2.66
C GLY A 480 12.17 -34.25 -3.10
N ASP A 481 12.60 -33.35 -3.96
CA ASP A 481 13.94 -33.34 -4.53
C ASP A 481 14.98 -33.09 -3.43
N ARG A 482 14.74 -32.13 -2.54
CA ARG A 482 15.70 -31.76 -1.48
C ARG A 482 15.76 -32.72 -0.29
N PHE A 483 14.61 -33.28 0.11
CA PHE A 483 14.50 -34.07 1.35
C PHE A 483 14.19 -35.54 1.10
N ASN A 484 14.21 -35.98 -0.16
CA ASN A 484 13.90 -37.35 -0.55
C ASN A 484 12.53 -37.85 -0.01
N TRP A 485 11.56 -36.94 0.07
CA TRP A 485 10.31 -37.11 0.82
C TRP A 485 9.06 -36.80 -0.01
N LYS A 486 8.00 -37.58 0.14
CA LYS A 486 6.74 -37.28 -0.53
C LYS A 486 5.85 -36.39 0.37
N PRO A 487 5.72 -35.07 0.11
CA PRO A 487 4.87 -34.21 0.92
C PRO A 487 3.40 -34.64 0.81
N LYS A 488 2.67 -34.52 1.93
CA LYS A 488 1.21 -34.76 2.01
C LYS A 488 0.40 -33.63 1.36
N HIS A 489 0.78 -33.23 0.15
CA HIS A 489 0.10 -32.21 -0.64
C HIS A 489 -1.18 -32.79 -1.28
N ASP A 490 -2.25 -32.00 -1.39
CA ASP A 490 -3.55 -32.50 -1.88
C ASP A 490 -3.46 -33.07 -3.29
N ARG A 491 -2.64 -32.44 -4.14
CA ARG A 491 -2.36 -32.91 -5.51
C ARG A 491 -1.48 -34.17 -5.56
N ASN A 492 -0.68 -34.44 -4.52
CA ASN A 492 0.20 -35.61 -4.45
C ASN A 492 -0.48 -36.85 -3.84
N ARG A 493 -1.69 -36.68 -3.27
CA ARG A 493 -2.37 -37.75 -2.52
C ARG A 493 -2.53 -39.05 -3.31
N LYS A 494 -2.79 -38.96 -4.62
CA LYS A 494 -3.00 -40.12 -5.51
C LYS A 494 -1.73 -40.61 -6.23
N MET A 495 -0.62 -39.89 -6.11
CA MET A 495 0.62 -40.26 -6.80
C MET A 495 1.36 -41.35 -6.02
N ARG A 496 2.13 -42.19 -6.69
CA ARG A 496 3.06 -43.14 -6.05
C ARG A 496 4.49 -42.68 -6.32
N ARG A 497 5.40 -42.95 -5.38
CA ARG A 497 6.82 -42.71 -5.59
C ARG A 497 7.33 -43.71 -6.64
N LEU A 498 8.08 -43.23 -7.62
CA LEU A 498 8.81 -44.09 -8.55
C LEU A 498 10.07 -44.54 -7.79
N GLU A 499 10.20 -45.84 -7.56
CA GLU A 499 11.39 -46.44 -6.93
C GLU A 499 12.56 -46.52 -7.91
#